data_AF-A0A7W1DMI1-F1
#
_entry.id   AF-A0A7W1DMI1-F1
#
_cell.length_a   1.000
_cell.length_b   1.000
_cell.length_c   1.000
_cell.angle_alpha   90.00
_cell.angle_beta   90.00
_cell.angle_gamma   90.00
#
_symmetry.space_group_name_H-M   'P 1'
#
loop_
_entity.id
_entity.type
_entity.pdbx_description
1 polymer ?
#
loop_
_entity_poly.entity_id
_entity_poly.type
_entity_poly.pdbx_seq_one_letter_code
_entity_poly.pdbx_strand_id
1 'polypeptide(L)'
;PEHGEGTGHLYAIDGTRRGDISPVIKKGDKMEPNPNSGQIWHYDDIRRSISTGALLNGILFYSDFSGFLHAVDAKTGKQVWKHDMFAAIWGSPIVIDGKVYLGDEDGDVTILNADRVMKLVAENNMGSSVYSTPVPANNTLFIVNRNQLVALSETK
;
A
#
# COMPACT_ATOMS: atom_id res chain seq x y z
N PRO A 1 21.66 2.76 0.25
CA PRO A 1 21.52 1.68 -0.76
C PRO A 1 20.69 2.20 -1.93
N GLU A 2 21.38 2.64 -2.98
CA GLU A 2 20.82 3.30 -4.17
C GLU A 2 20.15 2.24 -5.05
N HIS A 3 18.98 1.79 -4.62
CA HIS A 3 18.19 0.81 -5.35
C HIS A 3 17.20 1.58 -6.21
N GLY A 4 17.29 1.42 -7.54
CA GLY A 4 16.46 2.14 -8.50
C GLY A 4 14.96 1.86 -8.40
N GLU A 5 14.19 2.66 -9.16
CA GLU A 5 12.74 2.53 -9.29
C GLU A 5 12.38 1.39 -10.26
N GLY A 6 12.51 0.16 -9.78
CA GLY A 6 12.02 -1.01 -10.50
C GLY A 6 10.50 -1.10 -10.44
N THR A 7 9.90 -1.65 -11.50
CA THR A 7 8.50 -2.08 -11.50
C THR A 7 8.28 -3.09 -10.37
N GLY A 8 7.34 -2.78 -9.48
CA GLY A 8 6.84 -3.71 -8.49
C GLY A 8 5.77 -4.61 -9.11
N HIS A 9 5.52 -5.75 -8.47
CA HIS A 9 4.49 -6.66 -8.94
C HIS A 9 3.62 -7.09 -7.77
N LEU A 10 2.32 -6.85 -7.89
CA LEU A 10 1.31 -7.33 -6.96
C LEU A 10 0.41 -8.35 -7.67
N TYR A 11 0.25 -9.52 -7.05
CA TYR A 11 -0.57 -10.59 -7.61
C TYR A 11 -1.64 -11.00 -6.60
N ALA A 12 -2.84 -11.29 -7.09
CA ALA A 12 -3.75 -12.20 -6.39
C ALA A 12 -3.64 -13.58 -6.98
N ILE A 13 -3.62 -14.58 -6.11
CA ILE A 13 -3.57 -15.99 -6.49
C ILE A 13 -4.70 -16.77 -5.81
N ASP A 14 -5.23 -17.75 -6.52
CA ASP A 14 -6.08 -18.79 -5.97
C ASP A 14 -5.22 -19.78 -5.19
N GLY A 15 -5.25 -19.68 -3.87
CA GLY A 15 -4.49 -20.55 -2.96
C GLY A 15 -4.89 -22.04 -3.02
N THR A 16 -5.99 -22.38 -3.69
CA THR A 16 -6.39 -23.78 -3.90
C THR A 16 -5.66 -24.43 -5.09
N ARG A 17 -5.14 -23.63 -6.03
CA ARG A 17 -4.39 -24.12 -7.19
C ARG A 17 -2.92 -24.41 -6.83
N ARG A 18 -2.18 -25.00 -7.77
CA ARG A 18 -0.76 -25.37 -7.66
C ARG A 18 -0.02 -24.94 -8.92
N GLY A 19 1.29 -24.72 -8.82
CA GLY A 19 2.13 -24.18 -9.89
C GLY A 19 2.67 -22.80 -9.53
N ASP A 20 3.60 -22.29 -10.34
CA ASP A 20 4.09 -20.91 -10.21
C ASP A 20 3.19 -19.91 -10.95
N ILE A 21 3.49 -18.62 -10.77
CA ILE A 21 2.81 -17.50 -11.45
C ILE A 21 3.59 -17.02 -12.68
N SER A 22 4.75 -17.59 -12.96
CA SER A 22 5.64 -17.12 -14.02
C SER A 22 5.03 -17.40 -15.38
N PRO A 23 5.15 -16.49 -16.36
CA PRO A 23 4.72 -16.78 -17.73
C PRO A 23 5.56 -17.90 -18.33
N VAL A 24 4.99 -18.63 -19.29
CA VAL A 24 5.71 -19.66 -20.04
C VAL A 24 6.52 -18.97 -21.13
N ILE A 25 7.83 -19.22 -21.16
CA ILE A 25 8.72 -18.74 -22.22
C ILE A 25 8.65 -19.72 -23.39
N LYS A 26 8.09 -19.28 -24.52
CA LYS A 26 8.18 -20.01 -25.79
C LYS A 26 9.39 -19.55 -26.59
N LYS A 27 9.77 -20.35 -27.60
CA LYS A 27 10.89 -20.08 -28.52
C LYS A 27 10.83 -18.63 -29.03
N GLY A 28 11.91 -17.87 -28.83
CA GLY A 28 12.02 -16.46 -29.21
C GLY A 28 11.54 -15.46 -28.14
N ASP A 29 11.73 -15.78 -26.85
CA ASP A 29 11.45 -14.93 -25.68
C ASP A 29 10.00 -14.42 -25.57
N LYS A 30 9.07 -15.06 -26.29
CA LYS A 30 7.65 -14.73 -26.19
C LYS A 30 7.09 -15.33 -24.91
N MET A 31 6.65 -14.44 -24.02
CA MET A 31 5.94 -14.80 -22.79
C MET A 31 4.46 -15.06 -23.10
N GLU A 32 3.95 -16.20 -22.67
CA GLU A 32 2.53 -16.54 -22.73
C GLU A 32 1.97 -16.84 -21.33
N PRO A 33 0.66 -16.64 -21.09
CA PRO A 33 0.05 -16.97 -19.81
C PRO A 33 0.30 -18.44 -19.43
N ASN A 34 0.70 -18.67 -18.18
CA ASN A 34 0.88 -20.02 -17.67
C ASN A 34 -0.49 -20.68 -17.43
N PRO A 35 -0.85 -21.75 -18.16
CA PRO A 35 -2.17 -22.39 -18.03
C PRO A 35 -2.38 -23.04 -16.66
N ASN A 36 -1.29 -23.38 -15.97
CA ASN A 36 -1.32 -23.95 -14.63
C ASN A 36 -1.27 -22.87 -13.52
N SER A 37 -1.08 -21.60 -13.87
CA SER A 37 -0.97 -20.52 -12.88
C SER A 37 -2.25 -20.38 -12.06
N GLY A 38 -2.07 -20.18 -10.76
CA GLY A 38 -3.13 -19.78 -9.83
C GLY A 38 -3.44 -18.28 -9.90
N GLN A 39 -2.77 -17.49 -10.74
CA GLN A 39 -2.98 -16.05 -10.84
C GLN A 39 -4.43 -15.71 -11.20
N ILE A 40 -5.04 -14.88 -10.35
CA ILE A 40 -6.36 -14.27 -10.58
C ILE A 40 -6.18 -12.95 -11.31
N TRP A 41 -5.28 -12.10 -10.81
CA TRP A 41 -4.91 -10.83 -11.44
C TRP A 41 -3.46 -10.47 -11.09
N HIS A 42 -2.90 -9.56 -11.88
CA HIS A 42 -1.57 -8.98 -11.72
C HIS A 42 -1.68 -7.46 -11.90
N TYR A 43 -1.06 -6.71 -10.99
CA TYR A 43 -0.96 -5.26 -10.99
C TYR A 43 0.53 -4.86 -10.98
N ASP A 44 0.95 -4.10 -12.00
CA ASP A 44 2.34 -3.70 -12.26
C ASP A 44 2.54 -2.17 -12.37
N ASP A 45 1.52 -1.36 -12.07
CA ASP A 45 1.68 0.09 -11.94
C ASP A 45 2.26 0.51 -10.56
N ILE A 46 2.40 -0.46 -9.65
CA ILE A 46 3.11 -0.27 -8.38
C ILE A 46 4.63 -0.31 -8.61
N ARG A 47 5.37 0.48 -7.83
CA ARG A 47 6.83 0.41 -7.79
C ARG A 47 7.32 -0.48 -6.66
N ARG A 48 8.62 -0.46 -6.41
CA ARG A 48 9.22 -1.20 -5.30
C ARG A 48 8.52 -0.85 -3.98
N SER A 49 8.17 -1.87 -3.21
CA SER A 49 7.49 -1.71 -1.92
C SER A 49 7.95 -2.75 -0.90
N ILE A 50 7.89 -2.38 0.38
CA ILE A 50 7.96 -3.28 1.55
C ILE A 50 6.68 -3.22 2.39
N SER A 51 5.65 -2.56 1.88
CA SER A 51 4.40 -2.27 2.56
C SER A 51 3.59 -3.54 2.79
N THR A 52 2.79 -3.56 3.86
CA THR A 52 1.69 -4.51 4.04
C THR A 52 0.41 -3.87 3.55
N GLY A 53 -0.33 -4.56 2.68
CA GLY A 53 -1.60 -4.05 2.17
C GLY A 53 -2.70 -4.03 3.23
N ALA A 54 -3.58 -3.02 3.17
CA ALA A 54 -4.80 -2.96 3.98
C ALA A 54 -6.04 -3.17 3.09
N LEU A 55 -7.02 -3.93 3.56
CA LEU A 55 -8.22 -4.28 2.79
C LEU A 55 -9.47 -3.80 3.52
N LEU A 56 -10.30 -3.00 2.85
CA LEU A 56 -11.64 -2.65 3.34
C LEU A 56 -12.61 -2.59 2.16
N ASN A 57 -13.82 -3.15 2.32
CA ASN A 57 -14.91 -3.07 1.34
C ASN A 57 -14.52 -3.49 -0.09
N GLY A 58 -13.59 -4.45 -0.21
CA GLY A 58 -13.10 -4.95 -1.50
C GLY A 58 -12.08 -4.02 -2.18
N ILE A 59 -11.52 -3.06 -1.47
CA ILE A 59 -10.45 -2.16 -1.94
C ILE A 59 -9.18 -2.49 -1.16
N LEU A 60 -8.12 -2.87 -1.87
CA LEU A 60 -6.78 -3.08 -1.36
C LEU A 60 -5.99 -1.77 -1.47
N PHE A 61 -5.57 -1.25 -0.32
CA PHE A 61 -4.68 -0.10 -0.20
C PHE A 61 -3.25 -0.59 -0.05
N TYR A 62 -2.33 -0.12 -0.87
CA TYR A 62 -0.94 -0.58 -0.87
C TYR A 62 -0.02 0.57 -1.28
N SER A 63 1.05 0.81 -0.51
CA SER A 63 1.98 1.90 -0.77
C SER A 63 3.28 1.42 -1.42
N ASP A 64 3.99 2.32 -2.10
CA ASP A 64 5.33 2.06 -2.63
C ASP A 64 6.35 3.14 -2.22
N PHE A 65 7.64 2.83 -2.41
CA PHE A 65 8.73 3.72 -2.01
C PHE A 65 8.81 5.02 -2.83
N SER A 66 8.15 5.11 -3.98
CA SER A 66 8.12 6.34 -4.77
C SER A 66 7.08 7.34 -4.26
N GLY A 67 6.41 7.04 -3.15
CA GLY A 67 5.47 7.96 -2.51
C GLY A 67 4.03 7.78 -2.96
N PHE A 68 3.71 6.70 -3.68
CA PHE A 68 2.35 6.44 -4.10
C PHE A 68 1.60 5.53 -3.12
N LEU A 69 0.37 5.92 -2.79
CA LEU A 69 -0.64 5.05 -2.23
C LEU A 69 -1.61 4.63 -3.34
N HIS A 70 -1.68 3.33 -3.59
CA HIS A 70 -2.56 2.71 -4.57
C HIS A 70 -3.81 2.17 -3.89
N ALA A 71 -4.98 2.44 -4.48
CA ALA A 71 -6.21 1.71 -4.18
C ALA A 71 -6.58 0.83 -5.37
N VAL A 72 -6.67 -0.47 -5.12
CA VAL A 72 -6.89 -1.49 -6.14
C VAL A 72 -8.15 -2.28 -5.80
N ASP A 73 -8.99 -2.55 -6.79
CA ASP A 73 -10.14 -3.42 -6.62
C ASP A 73 -9.65 -4.85 -6.36
N ALA A 74 -9.86 -5.36 -5.16
CA ALA A 74 -9.27 -6.62 -4.70
C ALA A 74 -9.75 -7.85 -5.49
N LYS A 75 -10.90 -7.75 -6.18
CA LYS A 75 -11.44 -8.84 -7.00
C LYS A 75 -10.84 -8.84 -8.41
N THR A 76 -10.57 -7.67 -8.96
CA THR A 76 -10.22 -7.53 -10.39
C THR A 76 -8.79 -7.07 -10.64
N GLY A 77 -8.08 -6.58 -9.63
CA GLY A 77 -6.74 -6.00 -9.76
C GLY A 77 -6.72 -4.64 -10.45
N LYS A 78 -7.89 -4.06 -10.76
CA LYS A 78 -7.96 -2.76 -11.43
C LYS A 78 -7.70 -1.62 -10.45
N GLN A 79 -6.92 -0.64 -10.87
CA GLN A 79 -6.76 0.58 -10.11
C GLN A 79 -8.11 1.28 -9.94
N VAL A 80 -8.41 1.65 -8.70
CA VAL A 80 -9.55 2.49 -8.32
C VAL A 80 -9.10 3.94 -8.29
N TRP A 81 -8.02 4.23 -7.58
CA TRP A 81 -7.32 5.51 -7.59
C TRP A 81 -5.87 5.34 -7.14
N LYS A 82 -5.07 6.39 -7.34
CA LYS A 82 -3.67 6.51 -6.92
C LYS A 82 -3.47 7.91 -6.35
N HIS A 83 -2.77 8.00 -5.22
CA HIS A 83 -2.47 9.26 -4.56
C HIS A 83 -0.96 9.40 -4.39
N ASP A 84 -0.44 10.55 -4.78
CA ASP A 84 0.97 10.91 -4.60
C ASP A 84 1.10 11.67 -3.28
N MET A 85 1.86 11.12 -2.33
CA MET A 85 2.17 11.74 -1.05
C MET A 85 3.42 12.64 -1.14
N PHE A 86 4.05 12.74 -2.33
CA PHE A 86 5.22 13.58 -2.62
C PHE A 86 6.49 13.29 -1.80
N ALA A 87 6.48 12.24 -0.98
CA ALA A 87 7.61 11.78 -0.18
C ALA A 87 7.65 10.26 -0.13
N ALA A 88 8.84 9.68 0.09
CA ALA A 88 9.01 8.23 0.11
C ALA A 88 8.25 7.58 1.27
N ILE A 89 7.61 6.45 1.02
CA ILE A 89 6.82 5.73 2.02
C ILE A 89 7.54 4.45 2.41
N TRP A 90 7.88 4.34 3.70
CA TRP A 90 8.48 3.13 4.29
C TRP A 90 7.47 2.32 5.11
N GLY A 91 6.45 2.99 5.65
CA GLY A 91 5.38 2.38 6.43
C GLY A 91 4.34 1.66 5.58
N SER A 92 3.35 1.08 6.26
CA SER A 92 2.20 0.44 5.63
C SER A 92 0.92 1.25 5.85
N PRO A 93 -0.03 1.28 4.90
CA PRO A 93 -1.33 1.86 5.15
C PRO A 93 -2.07 1.04 6.21
N ILE A 94 -2.82 1.72 7.08
CA ILE A 94 -3.74 1.07 8.01
C ILE A 94 -5.13 1.67 7.88
N VAL A 95 -6.15 0.81 7.94
CA VAL A 95 -7.54 1.23 7.89
C VAL A 95 -8.11 1.31 9.31
N ILE A 96 -8.61 2.48 9.70
CA ILE A 96 -9.22 2.76 11.00
C ILE A 96 -10.49 3.59 10.75
N ASP A 97 -11.64 3.10 11.21
CA ASP A 97 -12.93 3.79 11.10
C ASP A 97 -13.21 4.39 9.71
N GLY A 98 -13.03 3.57 8.67
CA GLY A 98 -13.30 3.94 7.28
C GLY A 98 -12.30 4.94 6.68
N LYS A 99 -11.12 5.11 7.28
CA LYS A 99 -10.04 5.98 6.79
C LYS A 99 -8.73 5.21 6.67
N VAL A 100 -7.93 5.56 5.69
CA VAL A 100 -6.55 5.06 5.51
C VAL A 100 -5.60 6.06 6.15
N TYR A 101 -4.71 5.59 7.01
CA TYR A 101 -3.64 6.36 7.63
C TYR A 101 -2.30 5.88 7.10
N LEU A 102 -1.41 6.80 6.75
CA LEU A 102 -0.09 6.48 6.22
C LEU A 102 0.90 7.60 6.50
N GLY A 103 2.09 7.23 6.95
CA GLY A 103 3.21 8.15 7.18
C GLY A 103 4.27 8.07 6.09
N ASP A 104 4.98 9.18 5.87
CA ASP A 104 6.08 9.28 4.90
C ASP A 104 7.40 9.82 5.49
N GLU A 105 8.41 9.92 4.63
CA GLU A 105 9.76 10.36 4.96
C GLU A 105 9.87 11.84 5.34
N ASP A 106 8.98 12.71 4.86
CA ASP A 106 8.96 14.13 5.23
C ASP A 106 8.26 14.35 6.59
N GLY A 107 7.63 13.30 7.10
CA GLY A 107 7.02 13.25 8.42
C GLY A 107 5.54 13.55 8.39
N ASP A 108 4.93 13.60 7.21
CA ASP A 108 3.50 13.80 7.09
C ASP A 108 2.76 12.49 7.36
N VAL A 109 1.66 12.61 8.12
CA VAL A 109 0.68 11.55 8.30
C VAL A 109 -0.56 11.94 7.52
N THR A 110 -0.71 11.30 6.36
CA THR A 110 -1.85 11.47 5.47
C THR A 110 -3.02 10.60 5.93
N ILE A 111 -4.22 11.19 5.94
CA ILE A 111 -5.48 10.55 6.25
C ILE A 111 -6.40 10.70 5.04
N LEU A 112 -6.76 9.58 4.42
CA LEU A 112 -7.67 9.52 3.28
C LEU A 112 -8.92 8.73 3.67
N ASN A 113 -10.03 8.93 2.98
CA ASN A 113 -11.16 7.99 3.11
C ASN A 113 -10.81 6.61 2.51
N ALA A 114 -11.29 5.55 3.14
CA ALA A 114 -11.12 4.18 2.66
C ALA A 114 -12.31 3.79 1.75
N ASP A 115 -12.46 4.48 0.62
CA ASP A 115 -13.56 4.29 -0.32
C ASP A 115 -13.08 4.38 -1.79
N ARG A 116 -13.98 4.13 -2.75
CA ARG A 116 -13.69 4.15 -4.19
C ARG A 116 -13.46 5.53 -4.77
N VAL A 117 -13.88 6.58 -4.07
CA VAL A 117 -13.60 7.97 -4.46
C VAL A 117 -12.54 8.50 -3.50
N MET A 118 -11.39 8.91 -4.02
CA MET A 118 -10.32 9.48 -3.20
C MET A 118 -10.76 10.83 -2.62
N LYS A 119 -10.58 10.97 -1.31
CA LYS A 119 -10.76 12.22 -0.56
C LYS A 119 -9.72 12.32 0.54
N LEU A 120 -8.87 13.34 0.45
CA LEU A 120 -8.00 13.76 1.54
C LEU A 120 -8.85 14.28 2.71
N VAL A 121 -8.70 13.67 3.87
CA VAL A 121 -9.37 14.05 5.11
C VAL A 121 -8.50 15.03 5.89
N ALA A 122 -7.21 14.71 6.03
CA ALA A 122 -6.23 15.56 6.69
C ALA A 122 -4.81 15.12 6.33
N GLU A 123 -3.86 16.00 6.55
CA GLU A 123 -2.42 15.77 6.47
C GLU A 123 -1.79 16.48 7.67
N ASN A 124 -1.00 15.75 8.45
CA ASN A 124 -0.44 16.28 9.70
C ASN A 124 1.06 16.02 9.74
N ASN A 125 1.85 17.09 9.74
CA ASN A 125 3.29 16.98 9.87
C ASN A 125 3.69 16.67 11.32
N MET A 126 4.48 15.61 11.50
CA MET A 126 4.93 15.11 12.80
C MET A 126 6.34 15.62 13.18
N GLY A 127 6.90 16.56 12.41
CA GLY A 127 8.19 17.22 12.63
C GLY A 127 9.43 16.38 12.33
N SER A 128 9.25 15.09 11.98
CA SER A 128 10.30 14.20 11.50
C SER A 128 9.69 12.97 10.83
N SER A 129 10.49 12.27 10.03
CA SER A 129 10.09 11.10 9.24
C SER A 129 9.26 10.07 10.01
N VAL A 130 8.16 9.64 9.42
CA VAL A 130 7.25 8.60 9.95
C VAL A 130 7.41 7.34 9.12
N TYR A 131 8.43 6.54 9.47
CA TYR A 131 8.69 5.27 8.80
C TYR A 131 7.84 4.11 9.32
N SER A 132 7.09 4.32 10.42
CA SER A 132 6.29 3.29 11.07
C SER A 132 4.83 3.31 10.59
N THR A 133 4.18 2.14 10.63
CA THR A 133 2.73 2.04 10.48
C THR A 133 2.05 2.54 11.76
N PRO A 134 1.12 3.51 11.71
CA PRO A 134 0.33 3.92 12.87
C PRO A 134 -0.40 2.73 13.51
N VAL A 135 -0.50 2.70 14.84
CA VAL A 135 -1.12 1.59 15.58
C VAL A 135 -2.25 2.11 16.48
N PRO A 136 -3.51 1.74 16.21
CA PRO A 136 -4.61 2.01 17.13
C PRO A 136 -4.61 1.00 18.28
N ALA A 137 -4.67 1.48 19.52
CA ALA A 137 -4.91 0.66 20.70
C ALA A 137 -5.57 1.50 21.81
N ASN A 138 -6.55 0.92 22.52
CA ASN A 138 -7.19 1.55 23.69
C ASN A 138 -7.67 2.99 23.44
N ASN A 139 -8.40 3.22 22.34
CA ASN A 139 -8.89 4.56 21.95
C ASN A 139 -7.78 5.62 21.76
N THR A 140 -6.57 5.16 21.45
CA THR A 140 -5.38 5.99 21.23
C THR A 140 -4.68 5.53 19.96
N LEU A 141 -4.26 6.46 19.12
CA LEU A 141 -3.41 6.20 17.97
C LEU A 141 -1.96 6.46 18.35
N PHE A 142 -1.12 5.43 18.20
CA PHE A 142 0.31 5.50 18.44
C PHE A 142 1.06 5.67 17.11
N ILE A 143 1.93 6.66 17.03
CA ILE A 143 2.72 6.97 15.84
C ILE A 143 4.17 7.14 16.28
N VAL A 144 5.07 6.34 15.70
CA VAL A 144 6.52 6.51 15.91
C VAL A 144 7.10 7.25 14.73
N ASN A 145 7.67 8.42 14.99
CA ASN A 145 8.54 9.09 14.05
C ASN A 145 10.00 8.87 14.44
N ARG A 146 10.94 9.45 13.69
CA ARG A 146 12.39 9.30 13.91
C ARG A 146 12.85 9.66 15.32
N ASN A 147 12.14 10.56 16.00
CA ASN A 147 12.58 11.19 17.24
C ASN A 147 11.72 10.83 18.47
N GLN A 148 10.46 10.45 18.28
CA GLN A 148 9.48 10.30 19.35
C GLN A 148 8.40 9.27 19.02
N LEU A 149 7.83 8.69 20.09
CA LEU A 149 6.54 8.01 20.07
C LEU A 149 5.47 9.02 20.50
N VAL A 150 4.50 9.28 19.61
CA VAL A 150 3.35 10.14 19.88
C VAL A 150 2.11 9.29 20.13
N ALA A 151 1.34 9.67 21.13
CA ALA A 151 0.04 9.06 21.45
C ALA A 151 -1.05 10.12 21.26
N LEU A 152 -1.98 9.88 20.34
CA LEU A 152 -3.10 10.76 20.02
C LEU A 152 -4.40 10.12 20.51
N SER A 153 -5.10 10.77 21.42
CA SER A 153 -6.40 10.34 21.92
C SER A 153 -7.34 11.53 21.99
N GLU A 154 -8.64 11.30 21.82
CA GLU A 154 -9.64 12.32 22.15
C GLU A 154 -9.54 12.66 23.64
N THR A 155 -9.47 13.95 23.96
CA THR A 155 -9.74 14.42 25.32
C THR A 155 -11.22 14.21 25.63
N LYS A 156 -11.50 13.49 26.72
CA LYS A 156 -12.84 13.41 27.30
C LYS A 156 -13.32 14.77 27.79
#